data_AF-A0A9P6PJA1-F1
#
_entry.id   AF-A0A9P6PJA1-F1
#
_cell.length_a   1.000
_cell.length_b   1.000
_cell.length_c   1.000
_cell.angle_alpha   90.00
_cell.angle_beta   90.00
_cell.angle_gamma   90.00
#
_symmetry.space_group_name_H-M   'P 1'
#
loop_
_entity.id
_entity.type
_entity.pdbx_description
1 polymer ?
#
loop_
_entity_poly.entity_id
_entity_poly.type
_entity_poly.pdbx_seq_one_letter_code
_entity_poly.pdbx_strand_id
1 'polypeptide(L)'
;MLRSSLSPLRLHQAPRWTRTLSSQNETVIYTGPLSNVAKKLKLFSVTSLGLGAGISPFVFAIDVPVPFVAKAALVGAALVTSAASTGLIQWVMSPYVTKITTNSATNPSKLTIHTLNFFARDHATTVPVDALAPSSRIFTSLMVTDQAQVIAQVRGKPAKPKALFYVHPELCEEEGAMKTIVDKTGIATIPVGSADSYLTRCSSWPLAPWSPVFTKCVVSSEDSENAAAEPAINASKHRIEGISGFELVHDRMPVLIPQRASPPASSNNSQTTPQQAIDMRLDAPYQPIRGDPKLGGRNTDLVAFIRDRDIWVTDLEGHEVQLTFCSSNPAISCGVAEYLMQEEFCRYTGYYWGSPTATDHFDRILYLETSEEQVEQIYLKGSLLTQSDETQSVRYPRPGRANAVSDLRIVEFQMKSAAHPAEIRHKRLWGTNMQNTLPWSEYIVRFGWLPGGERSV
;
A
#
# COMPACT_ATOMS: atom_id res chain seq x y z
N MET A 1 35.69 -31.72 -39.60
CA MET A 1 34.64 -30.69 -39.67
C MET A 1 33.61 -31.04 -38.59
N LEU A 2 33.21 -30.26 -37.59
CA LEU A 2 33.51 -28.90 -37.13
C LEU A 2 33.13 -28.90 -35.63
N ARG A 3 34.06 -28.51 -34.74
CA ARG A 3 33.74 -28.05 -33.39
C ARG A 3 33.28 -26.59 -33.49
N SER A 4 32.14 -26.24 -32.89
CA SER A 4 31.75 -24.85 -32.56
C SER A 4 31.33 -24.88 -31.09
N SER A 5 32.05 -24.30 -30.12
CA SER A 5 32.41 -22.90 -29.88
C SER A 5 31.19 -21.97 -29.77
N LEU A 6 30.61 -21.92 -28.58
CA LEU A 6 29.75 -20.82 -28.15
C LEU A 6 30.33 -20.20 -26.88
N SER A 7 30.70 -18.93 -26.99
CA SER A 7 31.21 -18.06 -25.93
C SER A 7 30.06 -17.43 -25.16
N PRO A 8 30.11 -17.27 -23.83
CA PRO A 8 29.16 -16.43 -23.12
C PRO A 8 29.55 -14.95 -23.21
N LEU A 9 28.53 -14.14 -23.47
CA LEU A 9 28.57 -12.68 -23.66
C LEU A 9 29.11 -11.95 -22.41
N ARG A 10 30.15 -11.14 -22.61
CA ARG A 10 30.66 -10.17 -21.63
C ARG A 10 29.69 -9.00 -21.52
N LEU A 11 29.09 -8.81 -20.34
CA LEU A 11 28.46 -7.54 -19.96
C LEU A 11 29.55 -6.47 -19.75
N HIS A 12 29.47 -5.41 -20.55
CA HIS A 12 30.31 -4.22 -20.43
C HIS A 12 30.13 -3.54 -19.07
N GLN A 13 31.16 -3.57 -18.23
CA GLN A 13 31.28 -2.65 -17.09
C GLN A 13 31.83 -1.31 -17.58
N ALA A 14 31.11 -0.23 -17.29
CA ALA A 14 31.54 1.15 -17.57
C ALA A 14 32.72 1.56 -16.66
N PRO A 15 33.65 2.42 -17.14
CA PRO A 15 34.87 2.74 -16.40
C PRO A 15 34.59 3.68 -15.22
N ARG A 16 34.89 3.20 -14.00
CA ARG A 16 34.94 4.01 -12.77
C ARG A 16 36.16 4.93 -12.82
N TRP A 17 35.92 6.22 -13.03
CA TRP A 17 36.92 7.26 -12.77
C TRP A 17 36.98 7.55 -11.26
N THR A 18 37.80 6.80 -10.53
CA THR A 18 38.24 7.23 -9.19
C THR A 18 39.59 7.93 -9.32
N ARG A 19 39.54 9.26 -9.27
CA ARG A 19 40.72 10.11 -9.12
C ARG A 19 41.29 9.87 -7.72
N THR A 20 42.30 9.01 -7.64
CA THR A 20 43.12 8.77 -6.44
C THR A 20 43.90 10.04 -6.13
N LEU A 21 43.55 10.70 -5.03
CA LEU A 21 44.43 11.67 -4.36
C LEU A 21 44.82 11.07 -3.01
N SER A 22 46.12 10.97 -2.84
CA SER A 22 46.88 10.33 -1.77
C SER A 22 46.64 10.92 -0.37
N SER A 23 46.27 10.07 0.59
CA SER A 23 46.74 10.14 1.98
C SER A 23 46.55 8.79 2.70
N GLN A 24 47.67 8.08 2.90
CA GLN A 24 48.00 7.18 4.02
C GLN A 24 46.87 6.27 4.61
N ASN A 25 46.89 4.98 4.26
CA ASN A 25 46.34 3.83 5.01
C ASN A 25 44.93 3.94 5.66
N GLU A 26 44.00 4.66 5.05
CA GLU A 26 42.59 4.59 5.47
C GLU A 26 41.81 3.57 4.64
N THR A 27 41.26 2.54 5.30
CA THR A 27 40.36 1.57 4.67
C THR A 27 38.91 2.02 4.86
N VAL A 28 38.13 1.96 3.78
CA VAL A 28 36.69 2.25 3.82
C VAL A 28 35.96 0.99 4.29
N ILE A 29 35.26 1.08 5.41
CA ILE A 29 34.51 -0.05 6.01
C ILE A 29 33.01 0.08 5.84
N TYR A 30 32.51 1.27 5.50
CA TYR A 30 31.09 1.52 5.29
C TYR A 30 30.90 2.61 4.24
N THR A 31 29.90 2.43 3.36
CA THR A 31 29.47 3.44 2.39
C THR A 31 27.95 3.59 2.45
N GLY A 32 27.47 4.81 2.66
CA GLY A 32 26.04 5.12 2.67
C GLY A 32 25.44 5.08 1.26
N PRO A 33 24.35 4.31 1.03
CA PRO A 33 23.76 4.11 -0.31
C PRO A 33 23.20 5.42 -0.89
N LEU A 34 22.72 6.32 -0.04
CA LEU A 34 22.14 7.61 -0.43
C LEU A 34 23.13 8.77 -0.34
N SER A 35 24.43 8.52 -0.17
CA SER A 35 25.45 9.57 0.00
C SER A 35 25.42 10.63 -1.12
N ASN A 36 25.32 10.19 -2.37
CA ASN A 36 25.23 11.08 -3.53
C ASN A 36 23.91 11.87 -3.56
N VAL A 37 22.81 11.21 -3.22
CA VAL A 37 21.47 11.81 -3.20
C VAL A 37 21.39 12.87 -2.10
N ALA A 38 21.82 12.53 -0.88
CA ALA A 38 21.86 13.45 0.26
C ALA A 38 22.70 14.70 -0.05
N LYS A 39 23.85 14.54 -0.70
CA LYS A 39 24.70 15.67 -1.11
C LYS A 39 24.00 16.57 -2.13
N LYS A 40 23.43 16.00 -3.19
CA LYS A 40 22.69 16.75 -4.22
C LYS A 40 21.49 17.47 -3.62
N LEU A 41 20.75 16.79 -2.74
CA LEU A 41 19.54 17.33 -2.09
C LEU A 41 19.86 18.50 -1.15
N LYS A 42 20.89 18.36 -0.29
CA LYS A 42 21.33 19.45 0.59
C LYS A 42 21.86 20.65 -0.21
N LEU A 43 22.59 20.40 -1.30
CA LEU A 43 23.08 21.49 -2.15
C LEU A 43 21.92 22.19 -2.86
N PHE A 44 21.01 21.42 -3.46
CA PHE A 44 19.86 21.94 -4.21
C PHE A 44 18.95 22.82 -3.34
N SER A 45 18.63 22.38 -2.11
CA SER A 45 17.80 23.15 -1.18
C SER A 45 18.43 24.51 -0.82
N VAL A 46 19.72 24.53 -0.48
CA VAL A 46 20.44 25.78 -0.15
C VAL A 46 20.56 26.68 -1.37
N THR A 47 20.81 26.14 -2.57
CA THR A 47 20.88 26.95 -3.79
C THR A 47 19.52 27.51 -4.19
N SER A 48 18.43 26.74 -4.03
CA SER A 48 17.08 27.20 -4.34
C SER A 48 16.66 28.33 -3.41
N LEU A 49 16.91 28.20 -2.10
CA LEU A 49 16.66 29.26 -1.13
C LEU A 49 17.50 30.51 -1.43
N GLY A 50 18.78 30.34 -1.76
CA GLY A 50 19.67 31.46 -2.11
C GLY A 50 19.24 32.20 -3.37
N LEU A 51 18.83 31.47 -4.41
CA LEU A 51 18.29 32.05 -5.64
C LEU A 51 16.96 32.76 -5.40
N GLY A 52 16.04 32.14 -4.65
CA GLY A 52 14.75 32.74 -4.30
C GLY A 52 14.91 34.03 -3.48
N ALA A 53 15.78 34.00 -2.47
CA ALA A 53 16.14 35.19 -1.70
C ALA A 53 16.80 36.27 -2.56
N GLY A 54 17.67 35.88 -3.51
CA GLY A 54 18.35 36.81 -4.41
C GLY A 54 17.43 37.46 -5.45
N ILE A 55 16.42 36.74 -5.95
CA ILE A 55 15.43 37.27 -6.91
C ILE A 55 14.36 38.13 -6.20
N SER A 56 14.12 37.88 -4.91
CA SER A 56 13.06 38.55 -4.15
C SER A 56 13.04 40.09 -4.23
N PRO A 57 14.19 40.82 -4.27
CA PRO A 57 14.17 42.29 -4.40
C PRO A 57 13.64 42.75 -5.76
N PHE A 58 13.80 41.96 -6.82
CA PHE A 58 13.33 42.29 -8.16
C PHE A 58 11.80 42.37 -8.24
N VAL A 59 11.08 41.59 -7.42
CA VAL A 59 9.61 41.64 -7.33
C VAL A 59 9.10 43.04 -6.95
N PHE A 60 9.88 43.79 -6.18
CA PHE A 60 9.54 45.17 -5.79
C PHE A 60 9.86 46.20 -6.87
N ALA A 61 10.74 45.87 -7.82
CA ALA A 61 11.10 46.75 -8.93
C ALA A 61 10.13 46.66 -10.12
N ILE A 62 9.25 45.65 -10.17
CA ILE A 62 8.25 45.51 -11.23
C ILE A 62 7.01 46.35 -10.89
N ASP A 63 6.65 47.25 -11.81
CA ASP A 63 5.44 48.07 -11.77
C ASP A 63 4.19 47.22 -12.10
N VAL A 64 3.82 46.35 -11.16
CA VAL A 64 2.54 45.63 -11.15
C VAL A 64 1.57 46.40 -10.25
N PRO A 65 0.27 46.53 -10.61
CA PRO A 65 -0.77 47.21 -9.82
C PRO A 65 -1.19 46.41 -8.57
N VAL A 66 -0.22 46.05 -7.74
CA VAL A 66 -0.40 45.32 -6.48
C VAL A 66 0.19 46.19 -5.36
N PRO A 67 -0.54 46.42 -4.25
CA PRO A 67 -0.05 47.25 -3.15
C PRO A 67 1.23 46.66 -2.54
N PHE A 68 2.13 47.53 -2.08
CA PHE A 68 3.43 47.13 -1.51
C PHE A 68 3.30 46.06 -0.42
N VAL A 69 2.30 46.20 0.46
CA VAL A 69 2.03 45.25 1.55
C VAL A 69 1.72 43.84 1.01
N ALA A 70 0.99 43.71 -0.09
CA ALA A 70 0.68 42.42 -0.69
C ALA A 70 1.92 41.79 -1.36
N LYS A 71 2.77 42.59 -2.02
CA LYS A 71 4.06 42.11 -2.56
C LYS A 71 4.97 41.61 -1.42
N ALA A 72 5.06 42.38 -0.33
CA ALA A 72 5.85 42.01 0.85
C ALA A 72 5.32 40.74 1.53
N ALA A 73 4.00 40.59 1.68
CA ALA A 73 3.39 39.39 2.24
C ALA A 73 3.66 38.15 1.37
N LEU A 74 3.53 38.27 0.04
CA LEU A 74 3.77 37.16 -0.89
C LEU A 74 5.23 36.71 -0.85
N VAL A 75 6.17 37.64 -0.96
CA VAL A 75 7.62 37.35 -0.86
C VAL A 75 7.96 36.76 0.50
N GLY A 76 7.43 37.33 1.58
CA GLY A 76 7.63 36.84 2.94
C GLY A 76 7.15 35.41 3.12
N ALA A 77 5.93 35.09 2.70
CA ALA A 77 5.38 33.74 2.77
C ALA A 77 6.21 32.73 1.98
N ALA A 78 6.65 33.09 0.77
CA ALA A 78 7.51 32.24 -0.05
C ALA A 78 8.86 31.95 0.64
N LEU A 79 9.55 32.98 1.13
CA LEU A 79 10.85 32.83 1.78
C LEU A 79 10.77 32.04 3.09
N VAL A 80 9.74 32.28 3.91
CA VAL A 80 9.50 31.52 5.15
C VAL A 80 9.28 30.05 4.84
N THR A 81 8.47 29.73 3.84
CA THR A 81 8.16 28.34 3.45
C THR A 81 9.41 27.64 2.90
N SER A 82 10.16 28.31 2.02
CA SER A 82 11.42 27.78 1.49
C SER A 82 12.49 27.59 2.58
N ALA A 83 12.58 28.52 3.54
CA ALA A 83 13.50 28.42 4.67
C ALA A 83 13.11 27.26 5.61
N ALA A 84 11.82 27.09 5.92
CA ALA A 84 11.33 25.99 6.74
C ALA A 84 11.61 24.63 6.10
N SER A 85 11.31 24.48 4.80
CA SER A 85 11.60 23.26 4.05
C SER A 85 13.09 22.95 3.99
N THR A 86 13.92 23.97 3.72
CA THR A 86 15.39 23.83 3.71
C THR A 86 15.92 23.45 5.10
N GLY A 87 15.39 24.05 6.16
CA GLY A 87 15.73 23.73 7.54
C GLY A 87 15.43 22.28 7.90
N LEU A 88 14.25 21.78 7.51
CA LEU A 88 13.84 20.39 7.76
C LEU A 88 14.78 19.39 7.07
N ILE A 89 15.09 19.60 5.79
CA ILE A 89 16.04 18.76 5.04
C ILE A 89 17.41 18.75 5.71
N GLN A 90 17.89 19.93 6.13
CA GLN A 90 19.18 20.07 6.80
C GLN A 90 19.22 19.36 8.14
N TRP A 91 18.11 19.38 8.89
CA TRP A 91 17.97 18.70 10.18
C TRP A 91 17.95 17.18 10.01
N VAL A 92 17.07 16.63 9.15
CA VAL A 92 16.95 15.18 8.90
C VAL A 92 18.24 14.59 8.31
N MET A 93 18.91 15.32 7.41
CA MET A 93 20.13 14.85 6.74
C MET A 93 21.43 15.23 7.48
N SER A 94 21.34 15.87 8.66
CA SER A 94 22.52 16.21 9.46
C SER A 94 23.28 14.99 10.01
N PRO A 95 22.60 13.95 10.56
CA PRO A 95 23.28 12.76 11.10
C PRO A 95 23.68 11.74 10.03
N TYR A 96 23.23 11.88 8.77
CA TYR A 96 23.47 10.89 7.72
C TYR A 96 24.97 10.65 7.46
N VAL A 97 25.41 9.40 7.62
CA VAL A 97 26.80 8.98 7.37
C VAL A 97 26.98 8.61 5.91
N THR A 98 27.93 9.29 5.25
CA THR A 98 28.24 9.02 3.85
C THR A 98 29.26 7.90 3.69
N LYS A 99 30.25 7.85 4.59
CA LYS A 99 31.28 6.79 4.62
C LYS A 99 31.91 6.72 6.01
N ILE A 100 32.45 5.56 6.37
CA ILE A 100 33.28 5.39 7.58
C ILE A 100 34.63 4.82 7.13
N THR A 101 35.70 5.45 7.58
CA THR A 101 37.07 4.98 7.37
C THR A 101 37.73 4.62 8.69
N THR A 102 38.67 3.68 8.64
CA THR A 102 39.47 3.24 9.77
C THR A 102 40.95 3.17 9.37
N ASN A 103 41.83 3.29 10.36
CA ASN A 103 43.27 3.09 10.21
C ASN A 103 43.67 1.60 10.21
N SER A 104 42.80 0.70 10.68
CA SER A 104 43.05 -0.74 10.74
C SER A 104 41.77 -1.54 10.47
N ALA A 105 41.85 -2.48 9.52
CA ALA A 105 40.71 -3.28 9.08
C ALA A 105 40.37 -4.46 10.01
N THR A 106 41.31 -4.93 10.83
CA THR A 106 41.13 -6.11 11.69
C THR A 106 40.73 -5.78 13.12
N ASN A 107 41.21 -4.65 13.67
CA ASN A 107 40.83 -4.13 14.99
C ASN A 107 40.89 -2.59 15.00
N PRO A 108 39.79 -1.92 14.60
CA PRO A 108 39.75 -0.47 14.56
C PRO A 108 39.71 0.11 15.98
N SER A 109 40.69 0.95 16.35
CA SER A 109 40.66 1.70 17.62
C SER A 109 40.02 3.07 17.47
N LYS A 110 40.10 3.67 16.27
CA LYS A 110 39.51 4.96 15.93
C LYS A 110 38.77 4.86 14.60
N LEU A 111 37.58 5.45 14.55
CA LEU A 111 36.74 5.53 13.36
C LEU A 111 36.62 6.96 12.91
N THR A 112 36.81 7.22 11.63
CA THR A 112 36.52 8.51 11.01
C THR A 112 35.19 8.43 10.28
N ILE A 113 34.18 9.06 10.87
CA ILE A 113 32.81 9.08 10.35
C ILE A 113 32.63 10.33 9.51
N HIS A 114 32.34 10.15 8.23
CA HIS A 114 32.10 11.24 7.30
C HIS A 114 30.61 11.56 7.19
N THR A 115 30.26 12.81 7.43
CA THR A 115 28.91 13.34 7.28
C THR A 115 28.92 14.60 6.43
N LEU A 116 27.74 15.17 6.13
CA LEU A 116 27.65 16.43 5.40
C LEU A 116 27.36 17.60 6.33
N ASN A 117 28.09 18.70 6.16
CA ASN A 117 27.77 19.97 6.79
C ASN A 117 26.60 20.68 6.10
N PHE A 118 26.25 21.88 6.56
CA PHE A 118 25.13 22.67 6.02
C PHE A 118 25.26 22.93 4.50
N PHE A 119 26.49 23.18 4.04
CA PHE A 119 26.81 23.46 2.64
C PHE A 119 27.13 22.19 1.82
N ALA A 120 26.65 21.02 2.27
CA ALA A 120 26.88 19.73 1.61
C ALA A 120 28.38 19.39 1.40
N ARG A 121 29.25 19.90 2.28
CA ARG A 121 30.70 19.58 2.30
C ARG A 121 30.95 18.47 3.30
N ASP A 122 32.01 17.70 3.03
CA ASP A 122 32.44 16.62 3.90
C ASP A 122 32.88 17.14 5.28
N HIS A 123 32.36 16.49 6.31
CA HIS A 123 32.60 16.75 7.71
C HIS A 123 33.01 15.45 8.36
N ALA A 124 34.31 15.30 8.57
CA ALA A 124 34.91 14.11 9.16
C ALA A 124 34.94 14.26 10.68
N THR A 125 34.42 13.26 11.38
CA THR A 125 34.45 13.19 12.85
C THR A 125 35.17 11.92 13.26
N THR A 126 36.34 12.04 13.88
CA THR A 126 37.11 10.92 14.39
C THR A 126 36.71 10.62 15.83
N VAL A 127 36.25 9.38 16.07
CA VAL A 127 35.71 8.91 17.35
C VAL A 127 36.38 7.59 17.74
N PRO A 128 36.81 7.40 19.00
CA PRO A 128 37.19 6.09 19.51
C PRO A 128 36.00 5.12 19.50
N VAL A 129 36.23 3.84 19.18
CA VAL A 129 35.12 2.86 19.15
C VAL A 129 34.42 2.74 20.50
N ASP A 130 35.16 2.82 21.61
CA ASP A 130 34.63 2.69 22.97
C ASP A 130 33.74 3.87 23.40
N ALA A 131 33.80 4.99 22.67
CA ALA A 131 32.99 6.18 22.95
C ALA A 131 31.63 6.17 22.20
N LEU A 132 31.37 5.17 21.36
CA LEU A 132 30.13 5.03 20.59
C LEU A 132 29.09 4.20 21.34
N ALA A 133 27.86 4.69 21.37
CA ALA A 133 26.70 4.03 21.96
C ALA A 133 25.50 4.07 21.01
N PRO A 134 24.52 3.15 21.15
CA PRO A 134 23.32 3.15 20.32
C PRO A 134 22.44 4.37 20.66
N SER A 135 21.84 4.98 19.63
CA SER A 135 20.94 6.12 19.78
C SER A 135 19.47 5.72 19.64
N SER A 136 18.62 6.23 20.54
CA SER A 136 17.16 6.08 20.48
C SER A 136 16.43 7.25 19.80
N ARG A 137 17.17 8.25 19.28
CA ARG A 137 16.58 9.41 18.61
C ARG A 137 16.19 9.06 17.16
N ILE A 138 15.08 9.63 16.70
CA ILE A 138 14.64 9.52 15.31
C ILE A 138 15.75 9.96 14.34
N PHE A 139 15.88 9.22 13.23
CA PHE A 139 16.90 9.44 12.20
C PHE A 139 18.35 9.35 12.69
N THR A 140 18.62 8.62 13.78
CA THR A 140 19.98 8.36 14.28
C THR A 140 20.11 6.91 14.70
N SER A 141 21.30 6.33 14.53
CA SER A 141 21.65 4.99 15.01
C SER A 141 22.78 5.04 16.05
N LEU A 142 23.68 6.04 15.97
CA LEU A 142 24.81 6.19 16.88
C LEU A 142 24.76 7.52 17.61
N MET A 143 25.19 7.48 18.87
CA MET A 143 25.58 8.64 19.63
C MET A 143 27.00 8.51 20.18
N VAL A 144 27.64 9.65 20.43
CA VAL A 144 28.92 9.69 21.13
C VAL A 144 28.68 10.04 22.60
N THR A 145 29.13 9.16 23.49
CA THR A 145 28.95 9.30 24.95
C THR A 145 29.90 10.34 25.53
N ASP A 146 31.17 10.33 25.11
CA ASP A 146 32.19 11.29 25.54
C ASP A 146 32.65 12.18 24.39
N GLN A 147 32.19 13.43 24.38
CA GLN A 147 32.56 14.41 23.36
C GLN A 147 33.98 14.97 23.53
N ALA A 148 34.64 14.76 24.69
CA ALA A 148 35.97 15.30 24.96
C ALA A 148 37.07 14.64 24.12
N GLN A 149 36.83 13.42 23.63
CA GLN A 149 37.79 12.66 22.82
C GLN A 149 37.52 12.75 21.31
N VAL A 150 36.54 13.56 20.89
CA VAL A 150 36.09 13.65 19.50
C VAL A 150 36.78 14.79 18.77
N ILE A 151 37.44 14.47 17.66
CA ILE A 151 38.07 15.47 16.79
C ILE A 151 37.25 15.56 15.51
N ALA A 152 36.75 16.75 15.18
CA ALA A 152 36.08 16.99 13.92
C ALA A 152 36.87 17.94 13.02
N GLN A 153 36.83 17.65 11.72
CA GLN A 153 37.50 18.42 10.69
C GLN A 153 36.60 18.64 9.48
N VAL A 154 36.68 19.85 8.92
CA VAL A 154 36.09 20.20 7.63
C VAL A 154 37.22 20.76 6.76
N ARG A 155 37.55 20.07 5.66
CA ARG A 155 38.69 20.42 4.79
C ARG A 155 40.02 20.60 5.56
N GLY A 156 40.28 19.72 6.53
CA GLY A 156 41.51 19.76 7.35
C GLY A 156 41.56 20.90 8.39
N LYS A 157 40.51 21.70 8.53
CA LYS A 157 40.39 22.70 9.62
C LYS A 157 39.56 22.15 10.77
N PRO A 158 39.89 22.48 12.04
CA PRO A 158 39.11 22.04 13.19
C PRO A 158 37.68 22.56 13.10
N ALA A 159 36.71 21.71 13.41
CA ALA A 159 35.28 21.99 13.38
C ALA A 159 34.60 21.48 14.66
N LYS A 160 33.38 21.94 14.92
CA LYS A 160 32.59 21.46 16.07
C LYS A 160 32.24 19.98 15.88
N PRO A 161 32.53 19.10 16.86
CA PRO A 161 32.23 17.68 16.74
C PRO A 161 30.72 17.42 16.69
N LYS A 162 30.33 16.48 15.83
CA LYS A 162 28.96 15.94 15.81
C LYS A 162 28.88 14.75 16.76
N ALA A 163 27.78 14.67 17.49
CA ALA A 163 27.55 13.62 18.47
C ALA A 163 26.53 12.57 18.02
N LEU A 164 25.87 12.76 16.88
CA LEU A 164 24.80 11.91 16.40
C LEU A 164 25.07 11.50 14.96
N PHE A 165 24.90 10.20 14.66
CA PHE A 165 25.12 9.63 13.35
C PHE A 165 24.04 8.62 12.98
N TYR A 166 23.79 8.45 11.68
CA TYR A 166 22.87 7.47 11.13
C TYR A 166 23.57 6.57 10.13
N VAL A 167 23.46 5.27 10.36
CA VAL A 167 24.01 4.17 9.58
C VAL A 167 22.88 3.18 9.31
N HIS A 168 22.81 2.66 8.09
CA HIS A 168 21.80 1.67 7.70
C HIS A 168 22.08 0.31 8.38
N PRO A 169 21.13 -0.25 9.16
CA PRO A 169 21.31 -1.53 9.86
C PRO A 169 21.58 -2.71 8.90
N GLU A 170 20.85 -2.77 7.79
CA GLU A 170 20.95 -3.85 6.78
C GLU A 170 22.35 -3.98 6.16
N LEU A 171 23.09 -2.86 6.06
CA LEU A 171 24.44 -2.82 5.50
C LEU A 171 25.53 -3.16 6.54
N CYS A 172 25.14 -3.44 7.77
CA CYS A 172 26.03 -3.79 8.87
C CYS A 172 26.05 -5.30 9.16
N GLU A 173 25.22 -6.09 8.48
CA GLU A 173 25.07 -7.54 8.68
C GLU A 173 26.12 -8.37 7.92
N GLU A 174 26.71 -7.80 6.86
CA GLU A 174 27.77 -8.44 6.07
C GLU A 174 29.03 -8.70 6.93
N GLU A 175 29.65 -9.88 6.73
CA GLU A 175 30.86 -10.24 7.48
C GLU A 175 32.02 -9.28 7.16
N GLY A 176 32.49 -8.55 8.17
CA GLY A 176 33.58 -7.59 8.00
C GLY A 176 33.82 -6.73 9.25
N ALA A 177 34.74 -5.77 9.13
CA ALA A 177 35.13 -4.85 10.20
C ALA A 177 33.93 -4.11 10.81
N MET A 178 32.90 -3.80 10.00
CA MET A 178 31.70 -3.11 10.44
C MET A 178 30.85 -3.97 11.39
N LYS A 179 30.72 -5.27 11.12
CA LYS A 179 30.00 -6.22 11.98
C LYS A 179 30.66 -6.32 13.36
N THR A 180 31.98 -6.42 13.43
CA THR A 180 32.72 -6.44 14.70
C THR A 180 32.55 -5.14 15.50
N ILE A 181 32.47 -4.00 14.82
CA ILE A 181 32.17 -2.71 15.48
C ILE A 181 30.74 -2.74 16.01
N VAL A 182 29.78 -3.15 15.19
CA VAL A 182 28.34 -3.22 15.52
C VAL A 182 28.09 -4.13 16.72
N ASP A 183 28.75 -5.29 16.80
CA ASP A 183 28.67 -6.20 17.94
C ASP A 183 29.24 -5.58 19.22
N LYS A 184 30.34 -4.82 19.11
CA LYS A 184 30.96 -4.13 20.26
C LYS A 184 30.16 -2.93 20.75
N THR A 185 29.52 -2.21 19.85
CA THR A 185 28.86 -0.92 20.14
C THR A 185 27.33 -1.03 20.21
N GLY A 186 26.76 -2.20 19.91
CA GLY A 186 25.32 -2.47 20.00
C GLY A 186 24.47 -1.82 18.88
N ILE A 187 25.07 -1.52 17.73
CA ILE A 187 24.50 -0.66 16.68
C ILE A 187 23.30 -1.31 15.96
N ALA A 188 23.26 -2.64 15.93
CA ALA A 188 22.19 -3.42 15.31
C ALA A 188 21.40 -4.26 16.34
N THR A 189 21.69 -4.11 17.63
CA THR A 189 20.95 -4.80 18.67
C THR A 189 19.91 -3.85 19.30
N ILE A 190 18.70 -3.85 18.73
CA ILE A 190 17.55 -4.19 19.60
C ILE A 190 18.04 -5.44 20.35
N PRO A 191 18.06 -5.51 21.69
CA PRO A 191 18.84 -6.52 22.41
C PRO A 191 18.46 -7.92 21.92
N VAL A 192 19.24 -8.41 20.95
CA VAL A 192 19.48 -9.81 20.71
C VAL A 192 20.48 -10.16 21.81
N GLY A 193 19.99 -10.17 23.06
CA GLY A 193 20.45 -11.25 23.91
C GLY A 193 20.17 -12.50 23.08
N SER A 194 21.20 -13.34 22.90
CA SER A 194 21.24 -14.60 22.16
C SER A 194 19.89 -15.04 21.61
N ALA A 195 19.80 -15.58 20.39
CA ALA A 195 18.56 -16.20 19.92
C ALA A 195 17.83 -17.03 21.02
N ASP A 196 18.59 -17.62 21.96
CA ASP A 196 18.09 -18.13 23.24
C ASP A 196 17.33 -17.13 24.14
N SER A 197 17.78 -15.92 24.50
CA SER A 197 17.09 -15.05 25.48
C SER A 197 15.74 -14.47 25.01
N TYR A 198 15.57 -14.22 23.71
CA TYR A 198 14.28 -13.80 23.12
C TYR A 198 13.36 -15.01 22.95
N LEU A 199 13.88 -16.15 22.48
CA LEU A 199 13.13 -17.42 22.45
C LEU A 199 12.78 -17.92 23.86
N THR A 200 13.60 -17.66 24.87
CA THR A 200 13.37 -18.03 26.28
C THR A 200 12.32 -17.13 26.93
N ARG A 201 12.20 -15.87 26.48
CA ARG A 201 11.09 -14.98 26.87
C ARG A 201 9.79 -15.28 26.11
N CYS A 202 9.88 -15.71 24.85
CA CYS A 202 8.72 -16.20 24.09
C CYS A 202 8.29 -17.61 24.50
N SER A 203 9.18 -18.43 25.07
CA SER A 203 8.86 -19.78 25.57
C SER A 203 8.18 -19.79 26.94
N SER A 204 8.17 -18.66 27.65
CA SER A 204 7.39 -18.48 28.89
C SER A 204 5.99 -17.93 28.63
N TRP A 205 5.70 -17.49 27.41
CA TRP A 205 4.36 -17.16 26.97
C TRP A 205 3.71 -18.47 26.50
N PRO A 206 2.45 -18.77 26.88
CA PRO A 206 1.76 -19.90 26.30
C PRO A 206 1.73 -19.70 24.78
N LEU A 207 2.41 -20.56 24.04
CA LEU A 207 2.27 -20.63 22.58
C LEU A 207 0.79 -20.91 22.31
N ALA A 208 0.09 -19.91 21.80
CA ALA A 208 -1.28 -20.10 21.33
C ALA A 208 -1.21 -21.10 20.17
N PRO A 209 -1.78 -22.30 20.30
CA PRO A 209 -1.75 -23.26 19.22
C PRO A 209 -2.51 -22.68 18.02
N TRP A 210 -1.91 -22.80 16.84
CA TRP A 210 -2.64 -22.56 15.60
C TRP A 210 -3.64 -23.71 15.43
N SER A 211 -4.89 -23.46 15.80
CA SER A 211 -5.98 -24.40 15.58
C SER A 211 -6.60 -24.11 14.22
N PRO A 212 -6.47 -25.01 13.22
CA PRO A 212 -7.07 -24.80 11.91
C PRO A 212 -8.60 -24.74 12.08
N VAL A 213 -9.20 -23.61 11.70
CA VAL A 213 -10.65 -23.43 11.70
C VAL A 213 -11.30 -24.25 10.56
N PHE A 214 -10.54 -24.53 9.50
CA PHE A 214 -10.97 -25.31 8.35
C PHE A 214 -10.14 -26.60 8.22
N THR A 215 -10.82 -27.73 8.04
CA THR A 215 -10.21 -29.04 7.82
C THR A 215 -9.86 -29.30 6.35
N LYS A 216 -10.42 -28.53 5.40
CA LYS A 216 -10.15 -28.64 3.97
C LYS A 216 -10.37 -27.31 3.27
N CYS A 217 -9.37 -26.82 2.53
CA CYS A 217 -9.50 -25.69 1.62
C CYS A 217 -9.08 -26.20 0.23
N VAL A 218 -10.05 -26.40 -0.67
CA VAL A 218 -9.77 -26.82 -2.05
C VAL A 218 -9.63 -25.56 -2.89
N VAL A 219 -8.41 -25.07 -3.04
CA VAL A 219 -8.08 -24.06 -4.05
C VAL A 219 -7.63 -24.85 -5.28
N SER A 220 -8.53 -25.10 -6.24
CA SER A 220 -8.12 -25.74 -7.49
C SER A 220 -7.19 -24.79 -8.26
N SER A 221 -5.92 -25.18 -8.37
CA SER A 221 -4.92 -24.49 -9.18
C SER A 221 -5.01 -24.85 -10.66
N GLU A 222 -5.95 -25.72 -11.06
CA GLU A 222 -5.97 -26.34 -12.40
C GLU A 222 -7.08 -25.86 -13.34
N ASP A 223 -8.04 -25.03 -12.92
CA ASP A 223 -9.10 -24.49 -13.79
C ASP A 223 -8.97 -22.98 -14.06
N SER A 224 -7.74 -22.46 -14.09
CA SER A 224 -7.50 -21.03 -14.42
C SER A 224 -7.75 -20.68 -15.89
N GLU A 225 -8.02 -21.66 -16.75
CA GLU A 225 -8.14 -21.46 -18.20
C GLU A 225 -9.54 -21.05 -18.69
N ASN A 226 -10.59 -21.12 -17.86
CA ASN A 226 -11.96 -20.71 -18.25
C ASN A 226 -12.66 -19.78 -17.23
N ALA A 227 -11.89 -19.07 -16.39
CA ALA A 227 -12.48 -18.03 -15.56
C ALA A 227 -13.15 -16.99 -16.47
N ALA A 228 -14.47 -16.79 -16.30
CA ALA A 228 -15.23 -15.79 -17.03
C ALA A 228 -14.48 -14.45 -17.05
N ALA A 229 -14.61 -13.67 -18.12
CA ALA A 229 -13.76 -12.51 -18.39
C ALA A 229 -13.79 -11.40 -17.30
N GLU A 230 -14.75 -11.40 -16.38
CA GLU A 230 -14.95 -10.31 -15.40
C GLU A 230 -14.06 -10.34 -14.14
N PRO A 231 -13.74 -11.47 -13.46
CA PRO A 231 -12.83 -11.46 -12.30
C PRO A 231 -11.34 -11.49 -12.69
N ALA A 232 -11.01 -11.78 -13.95
CA ALA A 232 -9.63 -11.90 -14.42
C ALA A 232 -8.87 -10.57 -14.39
N ILE A 233 -9.56 -9.44 -14.60
CA ILE A 233 -8.95 -8.11 -14.57
C ILE A 233 -8.53 -7.75 -13.13
N ASN A 234 -9.36 -8.05 -12.13
CA ASN A 234 -9.07 -7.79 -10.72
C ASN A 234 -7.98 -8.72 -10.16
N ALA A 235 -7.93 -9.98 -10.63
CA ALA A 235 -6.93 -10.96 -10.19
C ALA A 235 -5.51 -10.67 -10.68
N SER A 236 -5.35 -9.83 -11.71
CA SER A 236 -4.04 -9.54 -12.31
C SER A 236 -3.15 -8.60 -11.48
N LYS A 237 -3.69 -7.89 -10.49
CA LYS A 237 -2.97 -6.80 -9.80
C LYS A 237 -2.29 -7.21 -8.50
N HIS A 238 -2.83 -8.20 -7.80
CA HIS A 238 -2.21 -8.79 -6.61
C HIS A 238 -2.47 -10.29 -6.68
N ARG A 239 -1.43 -11.10 -6.94
CA ARG A 239 -1.54 -12.57 -6.89
C ARG A 239 -1.68 -12.99 -5.43
N ILE A 240 -2.91 -12.97 -4.94
CA ILE A 240 -3.29 -13.46 -3.61
C ILE A 240 -3.82 -14.87 -3.81
N GLU A 241 -3.09 -15.86 -3.28
CA GLU A 241 -3.51 -17.26 -3.23
C GLU A 241 -4.12 -17.53 -1.85
N GLY A 242 -5.32 -18.11 -1.80
CA GLY A 242 -6.04 -18.42 -0.56
C GLY A 242 -7.22 -17.50 -0.25
N ILE A 243 -7.70 -17.53 1.01
CA ILE A 243 -8.83 -16.70 1.48
C ILE A 243 -8.37 -15.24 1.60
N SER A 244 -8.85 -14.37 0.71
CA SER A 244 -8.46 -12.95 0.65
C SER A 244 -9.30 -12.03 1.54
N GLY A 245 -10.43 -12.51 2.04
CA GLY A 245 -11.34 -11.75 2.89
C GLY A 245 -12.37 -12.67 3.58
N PHE A 246 -12.86 -12.22 4.72
CA PHE A 246 -13.88 -12.90 5.52
C PHE A 246 -14.72 -11.86 6.29
N GLU A 247 -15.95 -12.22 6.65
CA GLU A 247 -16.80 -11.42 7.54
C GLU A 247 -17.08 -12.17 8.85
N LEU A 248 -17.29 -11.42 9.93
CA LEU A 248 -17.51 -11.96 11.28
C LEU A 248 -18.64 -11.20 11.96
N VAL A 249 -19.49 -11.92 12.68
CA VAL A 249 -20.52 -11.35 13.58
C VAL A 249 -20.11 -11.66 15.01
N HIS A 250 -20.03 -10.64 15.86
CA HIS A 250 -19.44 -10.74 17.20
C HIS A 250 -20.25 -11.61 18.19
N ASP A 251 -21.56 -11.81 17.92
CA ASP A 251 -22.51 -12.44 18.85
C ASP A 251 -22.99 -13.85 18.42
N ARG A 252 -22.46 -14.41 17.32
CA ARG A 252 -22.79 -15.78 16.85
C ARG A 252 -21.54 -16.49 16.31
N MET A 253 -21.63 -17.81 16.12
CA MET A 253 -20.59 -18.60 15.46
C MET A 253 -20.16 -17.93 14.14
N PRO A 254 -18.84 -17.85 13.86
CA PRO A 254 -18.33 -17.15 12.70
C PRO A 254 -18.80 -17.81 11.40
N VAL A 255 -19.56 -17.09 10.58
CA VAL A 255 -19.91 -17.50 9.21
C VAL A 255 -18.84 -16.95 8.28
N LEU A 256 -17.95 -17.82 7.81
CA LEU A 256 -16.85 -17.44 6.94
C LEU A 256 -17.29 -17.59 5.48
N ILE A 257 -17.39 -16.46 4.77
CA ILE A 257 -17.75 -16.45 3.36
C ILE A 257 -16.50 -16.07 2.56
N PRO A 258 -15.89 -17.01 1.82
CA PRO A 258 -14.70 -16.69 1.03
C PRO A 258 -15.09 -15.76 -0.12
N GLN A 259 -14.35 -14.66 -0.29
CA GLN A 259 -14.56 -13.71 -1.40
C GLN A 259 -14.26 -14.30 -2.79
N ARG A 260 -13.77 -15.55 -2.86
CA ARG A 260 -13.45 -16.25 -4.10
C ARG A 260 -13.72 -17.75 -3.91
N ALA A 261 -14.76 -18.28 -4.54
CA ALA A 261 -15.05 -19.71 -4.59
C ALA A 261 -15.02 -20.19 -6.04
N SER A 262 -14.09 -21.09 -6.37
CA SER A 262 -14.18 -21.94 -7.55
C SER A 262 -14.99 -23.20 -7.19
N PRO A 263 -15.75 -23.81 -8.11
CA PRO A 263 -16.51 -25.01 -7.83
C PRO A 263 -15.59 -26.19 -7.47
N PRO A 264 -15.95 -27.07 -6.52
CA PRO A 264 -15.19 -28.28 -6.23
C PRO A 264 -15.47 -29.38 -7.26
N ALA A 265 -14.41 -29.97 -7.83
CA ALA A 265 -14.50 -31.23 -8.53
C ALA A 265 -14.82 -32.38 -7.54
N SER A 266 -15.78 -33.22 -7.91
CA SER A 266 -16.25 -34.36 -7.14
C SER A 266 -15.13 -35.32 -6.76
N SER A 267 -15.00 -35.65 -5.47
CA SER A 267 -14.42 -36.94 -5.07
C SER A 267 -15.01 -37.42 -3.75
N ASN A 268 -15.54 -38.63 -3.80
CA ASN A 268 -16.05 -39.39 -2.67
C ASN A 268 -14.90 -39.76 -1.74
N ASN A 269 -14.98 -39.36 -0.47
CA ASN A 269 -14.69 -40.22 0.67
C ASN A 269 -15.02 -39.50 1.99
N SER A 270 -15.86 -40.19 2.77
CA SER A 270 -16.35 -39.82 4.09
C SER A 270 -15.30 -40.05 5.18
N GLN A 271 -15.15 -39.07 6.09
CA GLN A 271 -15.16 -39.19 7.56
C GLN A 271 -14.39 -38.02 8.20
N THR A 272 -15.08 -37.15 8.96
CA THR A 272 -14.79 -36.76 10.36
C THR A 272 -15.67 -35.57 10.84
N THR A 273 -15.85 -35.52 12.16
CA THR A 273 -16.87 -34.90 13.04
C THR A 273 -16.73 -33.36 13.27
N PRO A 274 -17.73 -32.67 13.90
CA PRO A 274 -18.14 -31.31 13.51
C PRO A 274 -17.63 -30.18 14.42
N GLN A 275 -17.07 -29.14 13.81
CA GLN A 275 -17.33 -27.75 14.20
C GLN A 275 -17.86 -27.07 12.95
N GLN A 276 -19.15 -26.72 12.96
CA GLN A 276 -19.89 -26.22 11.80
C GLN A 276 -19.38 -24.85 11.36
N ALA A 277 -18.39 -24.83 10.48
CA ALA A 277 -18.34 -23.82 9.43
C ALA A 277 -19.40 -24.22 8.39
N ILE A 278 -20.32 -23.31 8.06
CA ILE A 278 -21.31 -23.53 7.01
C ILE A 278 -20.55 -23.47 5.69
N ASP A 279 -20.11 -24.63 5.20
CA ASP A 279 -19.63 -24.78 3.84
C ASP A 279 -20.86 -24.77 2.93
N MET A 280 -21.13 -23.64 2.26
CA MET A 280 -22.22 -23.51 1.29
C MET A 280 -21.93 -24.37 0.05
N ARG A 281 -22.12 -25.67 0.20
CA ARG A 281 -21.93 -26.67 -0.84
C ARG A 281 -23.19 -26.71 -1.70
N LEU A 282 -23.13 -26.19 -2.93
CA LEU A 282 -24.17 -26.40 -3.94
C LEU A 282 -23.64 -27.30 -5.05
N ASP A 283 -24.25 -28.49 -5.17
CA ASP A 283 -23.95 -29.54 -6.15
C ASP A 283 -24.49 -29.18 -7.56
N ALA A 284 -23.86 -28.22 -8.25
CA ALA A 284 -24.19 -27.93 -9.65
C ALA A 284 -22.93 -27.67 -10.51
N PRO A 285 -22.81 -28.28 -11.70
CA PRO A 285 -21.55 -28.36 -12.45
C PRO A 285 -21.10 -27.08 -13.16
N TYR A 286 -21.90 -26.01 -13.18
CA TYR A 286 -21.49 -24.69 -13.66
C TYR A 286 -22.31 -23.65 -12.89
N GLN A 287 -21.69 -23.02 -11.88
CA GLN A 287 -22.30 -21.88 -11.20
C GLN A 287 -21.51 -20.60 -11.57
N PRO A 288 -22.19 -19.54 -12.02
CA PRO A 288 -21.56 -18.24 -12.25
C PRO A 288 -20.88 -17.73 -10.98
N ILE A 289 -19.74 -17.06 -11.14
CA ILE A 289 -18.88 -16.63 -10.05
C ILE A 289 -19.63 -15.62 -9.16
N ARG A 290 -19.69 -15.90 -7.85
CA ARG A 290 -20.21 -14.97 -6.85
C ARG A 290 -19.09 -14.02 -6.41
N GLY A 291 -19.23 -12.73 -6.72
CA GLY A 291 -18.28 -11.69 -6.34
C GLY A 291 -18.73 -10.92 -5.10
N ASP A 292 -17.77 -10.35 -4.36
CA ASP A 292 -17.98 -9.44 -3.22
C ASP A 292 -19.10 -9.89 -2.26
N PRO A 293 -19.03 -11.11 -1.68
CA PRO A 293 -20.08 -11.60 -0.79
C PRO A 293 -20.02 -10.92 0.59
N LYS A 294 -21.18 -10.55 1.14
CA LYS A 294 -21.33 -9.91 2.45
C LYS A 294 -22.53 -10.44 3.21
N LEU A 295 -22.31 -10.84 4.45
CA LEU A 295 -23.33 -11.24 5.39
C LEU A 295 -24.12 -10.01 5.87
N GLY A 296 -25.43 -10.18 5.98
CA GLY A 296 -26.34 -9.16 6.45
C GLY A 296 -27.74 -9.72 6.63
N GLY A 297 -28.73 -8.88 6.38
CA GLY A 297 -30.09 -9.14 6.81
C GLY A 297 -30.28 -8.85 8.31
N ARG A 298 -31.52 -8.59 8.71
CA ARG A 298 -31.88 -8.23 10.08
C ARG A 298 -31.44 -9.26 11.12
N ASN A 299 -31.43 -10.54 10.77
CA ASN A 299 -31.05 -11.63 11.66
C ASN A 299 -29.64 -12.17 11.37
N THR A 300 -28.87 -11.53 10.48
CA THR A 300 -27.53 -12.01 10.05
C THR A 300 -27.59 -13.43 9.46
N ASP A 301 -28.62 -13.69 8.67
CA ASP A 301 -28.97 -14.98 8.05
C ASP A 301 -28.98 -14.92 6.52
N LEU A 302 -28.61 -13.78 5.94
CA LEU A 302 -28.60 -13.55 4.50
C LEU A 302 -27.20 -13.15 4.03
N VAL A 303 -26.84 -13.59 2.84
CA VAL A 303 -25.59 -13.22 2.17
C VAL A 303 -25.93 -12.52 0.87
N ALA A 304 -25.56 -11.25 0.75
CA ALA A 304 -25.60 -10.54 -0.52
C ALA A 304 -24.32 -10.83 -1.30
N PHE A 305 -24.40 -10.87 -2.62
CA PHE A 305 -23.25 -11.02 -3.51
C PHE A 305 -23.57 -10.44 -4.88
N ILE A 306 -22.52 -10.23 -5.67
CA ILE A 306 -22.62 -9.80 -7.06
C ILE A 306 -22.57 -11.02 -7.97
N ARG A 307 -23.52 -11.10 -8.90
CA ARG A 307 -23.51 -12.03 -10.03
C ARG A 307 -24.02 -11.33 -11.27
N ASP A 308 -23.31 -11.50 -12.37
CA ASP A 308 -23.68 -10.96 -13.69
C ASP A 308 -23.99 -9.45 -13.65
N ARG A 309 -23.20 -8.68 -12.90
CA ARG A 309 -23.36 -7.22 -12.66
C ARG A 309 -24.62 -6.80 -11.90
N ASP A 310 -25.29 -7.72 -11.24
CA ASP A 310 -26.44 -7.46 -10.38
C ASP A 310 -26.23 -7.98 -8.95
N ILE A 311 -27.00 -7.41 -8.02
CA ILE A 311 -27.03 -7.81 -6.63
C ILE A 311 -28.00 -8.98 -6.47
N TRP A 312 -27.51 -10.03 -5.84
CA TRP A 312 -28.25 -11.21 -5.43
C TRP A 312 -28.16 -11.40 -3.93
N VAL A 313 -29.12 -12.11 -3.35
CA VAL A 313 -29.10 -12.54 -1.95
C VAL A 313 -29.34 -14.03 -1.88
N THR A 314 -28.64 -14.73 -0.99
CA THR A 314 -28.91 -16.11 -0.61
C THR A 314 -29.16 -16.22 0.89
N ASP A 315 -30.03 -17.13 1.29
CA ASP A 315 -30.02 -17.61 2.67
C ASP A 315 -28.84 -18.55 2.92
N LEU A 316 -28.65 -18.96 4.18
CA LEU A 316 -27.61 -19.92 4.57
C LEU A 316 -27.90 -21.36 4.09
N GLU A 317 -29.10 -21.64 3.59
CA GLU A 317 -29.50 -22.93 3.02
C GLU A 317 -29.17 -23.03 1.52
N GLY A 318 -28.84 -21.92 0.88
CA GLY A 318 -28.42 -21.84 -0.53
C GLY A 318 -29.51 -21.38 -1.51
N HIS A 319 -30.62 -20.85 -1.01
CA HIS A 319 -31.70 -20.34 -1.85
C HIS A 319 -31.40 -18.91 -2.28
N GLU A 320 -31.17 -18.73 -3.58
CA GLU A 320 -30.78 -17.44 -4.16
C GLU A 320 -31.95 -16.67 -4.78
N VAL A 321 -31.90 -15.35 -4.65
CA VAL A 321 -32.88 -14.40 -5.16
C VAL A 321 -32.16 -13.21 -5.79
N GLN A 322 -32.56 -12.84 -7.00
CA GLN A 322 -32.04 -11.63 -7.67
C GLN A 322 -32.74 -10.39 -7.12
N LEU A 323 -31.96 -9.38 -6.73
CA LEU A 323 -32.49 -8.12 -6.23
C LEU A 323 -32.47 -7.00 -7.26
N THR A 324 -31.50 -6.95 -8.16
CA THR A 324 -31.40 -5.91 -9.20
C THR A 324 -31.34 -6.51 -10.61
N PHE A 325 -31.71 -5.72 -11.63
CA PHE A 325 -31.87 -6.19 -13.02
C PHE A 325 -31.17 -5.28 -14.04
N CYS A 326 -30.05 -4.71 -13.64
CA CYS A 326 -29.27 -3.73 -14.40
C CYS A 326 -28.49 -4.39 -15.55
N SER A 327 -28.18 -5.68 -15.42
CA SER A 327 -27.52 -6.51 -16.42
C SER A 327 -28.24 -6.58 -17.77
N SER A 328 -29.52 -6.24 -17.81
CA SER A 328 -30.31 -6.09 -19.04
C SER A 328 -29.71 -5.06 -20.02
N ASN A 329 -28.97 -4.06 -19.51
CA ASN A 329 -28.15 -3.17 -20.32
C ASN A 329 -26.66 -3.54 -20.11
N PRO A 330 -25.91 -3.89 -21.17
CA PRO A 330 -24.50 -4.27 -21.03
C PRO A 330 -23.60 -3.14 -20.52
N ALA A 331 -24.04 -1.89 -20.57
CA ALA A 331 -23.29 -0.73 -20.08
C ALA A 331 -23.64 -0.34 -18.63
N ILE A 332 -24.61 -1.00 -17.99
CA ILE A 332 -25.06 -0.67 -16.63
C ILE A 332 -24.72 -1.83 -15.68
N SER A 333 -24.32 -1.48 -14.47
CA SER A 333 -24.07 -2.42 -13.38
C SER A 333 -24.66 -1.92 -12.06
N CYS A 334 -25.00 -2.85 -11.18
CA CYS A 334 -25.58 -2.56 -9.87
C CYS A 334 -24.79 -3.26 -8.77
N GLY A 335 -24.27 -2.47 -7.84
CA GLY A 335 -23.45 -2.98 -6.73
C GLY A 335 -21.98 -3.27 -7.09
N VAL A 336 -21.59 -3.07 -8.35
CA VAL A 336 -20.21 -3.28 -8.82
C VAL A 336 -19.40 -1.99 -8.71
N ALA A 337 -18.14 -2.10 -8.28
CA ALA A 337 -17.21 -0.98 -8.36
C ALA A 337 -16.59 -0.92 -9.77
N GLU A 338 -16.71 0.22 -10.44
CA GLU A 338 -16.06 0.47 -11.73
C GLU A 338 -14.53 0.46 -11.63
N TYR A 339 -13.85 0.21 -12.76
CA TYR A 339 -12.40 0.06 -12.82
C TYR A 339 -11.64 1.22 -12.16
N LEU A 340 -12.01 2.46 -12.49
CA LEU A 340 -11.35 3.67 -11.96
C LEU A 340 -11.42 3.75 -10.43
N MET A 341 -12.55 3.34 -9.84
CA MET A 341 -12.76 3.39 -8.38
C MET A 341 -11.90 2.37 -7.64
N GLN A 342 -11.65 1.23 -8.28
CA GLN A 342 -10.76 0.21 -7.74
C GLN A 342 -9.29 0.66 -7.81
N GLU A 343 -8.90 1.27 -8.93
CA GLU A 343 -7.52 1.69 -9.20
C GLU A 343 -7.08 2.91 -8.40
N GLU A 344 -7.84 3.99 -8.49
CA GLU A 344 -7.39 5.30 -8.01
C GLU A 344 -7.89 5.60 -6.59
N PHE A 345 -8.97 4.92 -6.16
CA PHE A 345 -9.67 5.23 -4.91
C PHE A 345 -9.77 4.07 -3.93
N CYS A 346 -9.21 2.90 -4.28
CA CYS A 346 -9.26 1.67 -3.47
C CYS A 346 -10.67 1.35 -2.97
N ARG A 347 -11.70 1.55 -3.81
CA ARG A 347 -13.08 1.13 -3.54
C ARG A 347 -13.39 -0.10 -4.36
N TYR A 348 -13.48 -1.25 -3.70
CA TYR A 348 -13.69 -2.56 -4.34
C TYR A 348 -15.14 -3.04 -4.31
N THR A 349 -16.04 -2.26 -3.71
CA THR A 349 -17.46 -2.59 -3.60
C THR A 349 -18.36 -1.43 -4.04
N GLY A 350 -19.51 -1.78 -4.59
CA GLY A 350 -20.58 -0.85 -4.97
C GLY A 350 -21.85 -1.02 -4.15
N TYR A 351 -21.86 -1.77 -3.04
CA TYR A 351 -23.03 -1.88 -2.17
C TYR A 351 -22.72 -2.07 -0.68
N TYR A 352 -23.66 -1.70 0.19
CA TYR A 352 -23.59 -1.86 1.64
C TYR A 352 -24.96 -2.23 2.23
N TRP A 353 -24.96 -3.25 3.09
CA TRP A 353 -26.11 -3.59 3.93
C TRP A 353 -26.52 -2.42 4.82
N GLY A 354 -27.82 -2.15 4.87
CA GLY A 354 -28.42 -1.22 5.81
C GLY A 354 -28.53 -1.82 7.19
N SER A 355 -28.40 -0.96 8.21
CA SER A 355 -28.68 -1.39 9.57
C SER A 355 -30.18 -1.66 9.71
N PRO A 356 -30.59 -2.81 10.29
CA PRO A 356 -31.99 -3.10 10.50
C PRO A 356 -32.61 -2.03 11.40
N THR A 357 -33.53 -1.25 10.83
CA THR A 357 -34.26 -0.24 11.60
C THR A 357 -35.34 -0.92 12.44
N ALA A 358 -35.49 -0.55 13.71
CA ALA A 358 -36.44 -1.18 14.62
C ALA A 358 -37.91 -1.10 14.16
N THR A 359 -38.23 -0.09 13.34
CA THR A 359 -39.61 0.28 12.95
C THR A 359 -40.09 -0.37 11.65
N ASP A 360 -39.21 -0.99 10.86
CA ASP A 360 -39.56 -1.51 9.54
C ASP A 360 -39.17 -3.00 9.37
N HIS A 361 -39.96 -3.73 8.58
CA HIS A 361 -39.79 -5.17 8.35
C HIS A 361 -39.02 -5.50 7.06
N PHE A 362 -38.42 -4.49 6.42
CA PHE A 362 -37.63 -4.66 5.21
C PHE A 362 -36.14 -4.68 5.49
N ASP A 363 -35.45 -5.63 4.88
CA ASP A 363 -34.01 -5.60 4.69
C ASP A 363 -33.66 -4.57 3.61
N ARG A 364 -32.53 -3.89 3.77
CA ARG A 364 -32.12 -2.79 2.88
C ARG A 364 -30.69 -2.96 2.43
N ILE A 365 -30.45 -2.70 1.14
CA ILE A 365 -29.10 -2.59 0.59
C ILE A 365 -29.00 -1.25 -0.14
N LEU A 366 -28.03 -0.45 0.27
CA LEU A 366 -27.61 0.77 -0.43
C LEU A 366 -26.61 0.37 -1.50
N TYR A 367 -26.80 0.81 -2.73
CA TYR A 367 -25.91 0.45 -3.83
C TYR A 367 -25.76 1.57 -4.84
N LEU A 368 -24.71 1.47 -5.65
CA LEU A 368 -24.50 2.30 -6.82
C LEU A 368 -25.01 1.59 -8.06
N GLU A 369 -25.87 2.28 -8.80
CA GLU A 369 -26.20 1.97 -10.19
C GLU A 369 -25.26 2.79 -11.07
N THR A 370 -24.38 2.11 -11.80
CA THR A 370 -23.31 2.74 -12.58
C THR A 370 -23.54 2.52 -14.06
N SER A 371 -23.60 3.60 -14.83
CA SER A 371 -23.62 3.58 -16.29
C SER A 371 -22.24 3.93 -16.87
N GLU A 372 -21.65 2.98 -17.60
CA GLU A 372 -20.40 3.16 -18.35
C GLU A 372 -20.65 3.42 -19.85
N GLU A 373 -21.89 3.79 -20.23
CA GLU A 373 -22.28 3.96 -21.63
C GLU A 373 -21.42 4.98 -22.37
N GLN A 374 -21.11 6.11 -21.71
CA GLN A 374 -20.28 7.19 -22.23
C GLN A 374 -18.77 6.95 -22.08
N VAL A 375 -18.37 5.91 -21.35
CA VAL A 375 -16.97 5.57 -21.14
C VAL A 375 -16.43 4.91 -22.40
N GLU A 376 -15.27 5.38 -22.84
CA GLU A 376 -14.62 4.83 -24.03
C GLU A 376 -14.30 3.33 -23.87
N GLN A 377 -14.53 2.55 -24.92
CA GLN A 377 -14.11 1.15 -24.99
C GLN A 377 -12.75 1.05 -25.65
N ILE A 378 -11.82 0.37 -25.00
CA ILE A 378 -10.55 -0.06 -25.57
C ILE A 378 -10.60 -1.55 -25.87
N TYR A 379 -9.87 -1.96 -26.91
CA TYR A 379 -9.79 -3.33 -27.35
C TYR A 379 -8.43 -3.90 -26.97
N LEU A 380 -8.44 -4.88 -26.07
CA LEU A 380 -7.27 -5.61 -25.63
C LEU A 380 -7.18 -6.90 -26.44
N LYS A 381 -6.01 -7.15 -27.03
CA LYS A 381 -5.72 -8.46 -27.64
C LYS A 381 -5.47 -9.46 -26.52
N GLY A 382 -6.07 -10.65 -26.62
CA GLY A 382 -5.86 -11.75 -25.67
C GLY A 382 -4.38 -12.08 -25.44
N SER A 383 -4.10 -12.68 -24.28
CA SER A 383 -2.75 -13.07 -23.86
C SER A 383 -2.06 -13.95 -24.93
N LEU A 384 -0.75 -13.76 -25.14
CA LEU A 384 0.08 -14.45 -26.14
C LEU A 384 0.17 -15.99 -25.97
N LEU A 385 -0.48 -16.56 -24.95
CA LEU A 385 -0.46 -17.99 -24.64
C LEU A 385 -1.68 -18.77 -25.15
N THR A 386 -2.78 -18.08 -25.48
CA THR A 386 -3.96 -18.70 -26.09
C THR A 386 -3.98 -18.37 -27.57
N GLN A 387 -3.97 -19.38 -28.45
CA GLN A 387 -4.11 -19.21 -29.92
C GLN A 387 -5.49 -18.67 -30.35
N SER A 388 -6.25 -18.02 -29.45
CA SER A 388 -7.48 -17.32 -29.77
C SER A 388 -7.17 -15.88 -30.13
N ASP A 389 -7.52 -15.47 -31.36
CA ASP A 389 -7.44 -14.09 -31.85
C ASP A 389 -8.57 -13.21 -31.26
N GLU A 390 -9.10 -13.60 -30.09
CA GLU A 390 -10.23 -12.96 -29.45
C GLU A 390 -9.79 -11.64 -28.82
N THR A 391 -10.42 -10.57 -29.31
CA THR A 391 -10.19 -9.21 -28.83
C THR A 391 -11.23 -8.91 -27.74
N GLN A 392 -10.79 -8.71 -26.51
CA GLN A 392 -11.66 -8.35 -25.40
C GLN A 392 -11.83 -6.82 -25.35
N SER A 393 -13.07 -6.34 -25.34
CA SER A 393 -13.35 -4.91 -25.12
C SER A 393 -13.48 -4.61 -23.63
N VAL A 394 -12.81 -3.57 -23.15
CA VAL A 394 -12.88 -3.07 -21.76
C VAL A 394 -13.22 -1.59 -21.76
N ARG A 395 -14.08 -1.14 -20.85
CA ARG A 395 -14.37 0.29 -20.64
C ARG A 395 -13.20 0.93 -19.88
N TYR A 396 -12.59 1.97 -20.45
CA TYR A 396 -11.42 2.63 -19.88
C TYR A 396 -11.53 4.17 -19.95
N PRO A 397 -11.72 4.85 -18.80
CA PRO A 397 -11.84 6.30 -18.76
C PRO A 397 -10.48 6.98 -18.95
N ARG A 398 -10.24 7.53 -20.15
CA ARG A 398 -9.01 8.28 -20.45
C ARG A 398 -9.07 9.70 -19.90
N PRO A 399 -7.92 10.30 -19.50
CA PRO A 399 -7.87 11.69 -19.05
C PRO A 399 -8.53 12.65 -20.04
N GLY A 400 -9.47 13.46 -19.56
CA GLY A 400 -10.21 14.44 -20.37
C GLY A 400 -11.35 13.86 -21.21
N ARG A 401 -11.69 12.57 -21.07
CA ARG A 401 -12.89 11.95 -21.65
C ARG A 401 -13.96 11.75 -20.58
N ALA A 402 -15.16 11.35 -21.01
CA ALA A 402 -16.28 11.09 -20.11
C ALA A 402 -15.99 9.88 -19.19
N ASN A 403 -16.39 10.02 -17.92
CA ASN A 403 -16.35 8.95 -16.93
C ASN A 403 -17.70 8.22 -16.84
N ALA A 404 -17.72 7.18 -16.02
CA ALA A 404 -18.94 6.48 -15.67
C ALA A 404 -19.82 7.38 -14.79
N VAL A 405 -21.14 7.20 -14.91
CA VAL A 405 -22.13 7.95 -14.14
C VAL A 405 -22.75 7.01 -13.11
N SER A 406 -22.50 7.28 -11.83
CA SER A 406 -23.08 6.52 -10.72
C SER A 406 -24.29 7.26 -10.12
N ASP A 407 -25.33 6.53 -9.72
CA ASP A 407 -26.48 7.04 -8.98
C ASP A 407 -26.73 6.19 -7.73
N LEU A 408 -27.13 6.85 -6.63
CA LEU A 408 -27.29 6.18 -5.33
C LEU A 408 -28.71 5.63 -5.19
N ARG A 409 -28.80 4.30 -5.03
CA ARG A 409 -30.04 3.53 -4.99
C ARG A 409 -30.16 2.72 -3.71
N ILE A 410 -31.39 2.42 -3.31
CA ILE A 410 -31.70 1.52 -2.20
C ILE A 410 -32.64 0.45 -2.73
N VAL A 411 -32.31 -0.82 -2.48
CA VAL A 411 -33.27 -1.93 -2.64
C VAL A 411 -33.77 -2.32 -1.26
N GLU A 412 -35.09 -2.32 -1.10
CA GLU A 412 -35.78 -2.83 0.08
C GLU A 412 -36.47 -4.14 -0.28
N PHE A 413 -36.30 -5.16 0.54
CA PHE A 413 -36.95 -6.44 0.30
C PHE A 413 -37.30 -7.13 1.60
N GLN A 414 -38.25 -8.05 1.53
CA GLN A 414 -38.62 -8.88 2.68
C GLN A 414 -38.58 -10.34 2.27
N MET A 415 -37.76 -11.14 2.95
CA MET A 415 -37.75 -12.59 2.77
C MET A 415 -38.97 -13.20 3.49
N LYS A 416 -39.92 -13.76 2.73
CA LYS A 416 -41.10 -14.48 3.28
C LYS A 416 -40.82 -15.98 3.46
N SER A 417 -40.03 -16.53 2.55
CA SER A 417 -39.56 -17.91 2.52
C SER A 417 -38.20 -17.91 1.83
N ALA A 418 -37.35 -18.86 2.20
CA ALA A 418 -36.06 -19.20 1.61
C ALA A 418 -35.93 -18.86 0.11
N ALA A 419 -36.91 -19.24 -0.72
CA ALA A 419 -36.79 -19.14 -2.18
C ALA A 419 -37.50 -17.94 -2.85
N HIS A 420 -38.36 -17.18 -2.14
CA HIS A 420 -39.15 -16.11 -2.77
C HIS A 420 -39.29 -14.88 -1.86
N PRO A 421 -38.82 -13.70 -2.31
CA PRO A 421 -39.05 -12.47 -1.60
C PRO A 421 -40.53 -12.10 -1.71
N ALA A 422 -41.07 -11.59 -0.61
CA ALA A 422 -42.43 -11.10 -0.51
C ALA A 422 -42.72 -9.94 -1.46
N GLU A 423 -41.72 -9.07 -1.59
CA GLU A 423 -41.78 -7.77 -2.19
C GLU A 423 -40.34 -7.26 -2.34
N ILE A 424 -40.02 -6.70 -3.50
CA ILE A 424 -38.77 -5.98 -3.76
C ILE A 424 -39.14 -4.58 -4.20
N ARG A 425 -38.56 -3.55 -3.58
CA ARG A 425 -38.77 -2.14 -3.91
C ARG A 425 -37.44 -1.47 -4.20
N HIS A 426 -37.30 -0.92 -5.41
CA HIS A 426 -36.17 -0.08 -5.78
C HIS A 426 -36.51 1.38 -5.51
N LYS A 427 -35.68 2.04 -4.71
CA LYS A 427 -35.77 3.45 -4.39
C LYS A 427 -34.52 4.17 -4.88
N ARG A 428 -34.70 5.44 -5.25
CA ARG A 428 -33.61 6.37 -5.56
C ARG A 428 -33.53 7.40 -4.46
N LEU A 429 -32.34 7.67 -3.91
CA LEU A 429 -32.20 8.46 -2.69
C LEU A 429 -32.83 9.86 -2.81
N TRP A 430 -32.66 10.53 -3.96
CA TRP A 430 -33.16 11.90 -4.17
C TRP A 430 -34.37 12.00 -5.11
N GLY A 431 -34.95 10.87 -5.54
CA GLY A 431 -36.04 10.84 -6.53
C GLY A 431 -35.64 11.28 -7.95
N THR A 432 -34.51 11.98 -8.12
CA THR A 432 -33.92 12.40 -9.39
C THR A 432 -32.48 11.93 -9.51
N ASN A 433 -31.94 11.89 -10.74
CA ASN A 433 -30.53 11.53 -10.98
C ASN A 433 -29.59 12.42 -10.15
N MET A 434 -28.52 11.83 -9.61
CA MET A 434 -27.51 12.55 -8.84
C MET A 434 -26.92 13.77 -9.57
N GLN A 435 -26.75 13.71 -10.90
CA GLN A 435 -26.23 14.86 -11.67
C GLN A 435 -27.14 16.10 -11.60
N ASN A 436 -28.44 15.93 -11.36
CA ASN A 436 -29.37 17.05 -11.22
C ASN A 436 -29.26 17.67 -9.82
N THR A 437 -28.98 16.87 -8.79
CA THR A 437 -28.87 17.33 -7.41
C THR A 437 -27.47 17.86 -7.08
N LEU A 438 -26.44 17.23 -7.63
CA LEU A 438 -25.02 17.51 -7.41
C LEU A 438 -24.27 17.54 -8.75
N PRO A 439 -24.48 18.59 -9.58
CA PRO A 439 -23.91 18.66 -10.93
C PRO A 439 -22.39 18.76 -10.99
N TRP A 440 -21.75 19.11 -9.87
CA TRP A 440 -20.30 19.18 -9.72
C TRP A 440 -19.67 17.85 -9.26
N SER A 441 -20.48 16.86 -8.88
CA SER A 441 -20.00 15.59 -8.33
C SER A 441 -19.67 14.61 -9.45
N GLU A 442 -18.38 14.37 -9.65
CA GLU A 442 -17.89 13.41 -10.64
C GLU A 442 -17.80 11.98 -10.08
N TYR A 443 -17.35 11.82 -8.84
CA TYR A 443 -17.04 10.51 -8.26
C TYR A 443 -17.65 10.31 -6.87
N ILE A 444 -18.19 9.12 -6.63
CA ILE A 444 -18.57 8.65 -5.29
C ILE A 444 -17.43 7.80 -4.74
N VAL A 445 -16.54 8.44 -3.97
CA VAL A 445 -15.34 7.81 -3.41
C VAL A 445 -15.70 6.84 -2.28
N ARG A 446 -16.61 7.24 -1.39
CA ARG A 446 -17.15 6.43 -0.29
C ARG A 446 -18.63 6.77 -0.12
N PHE A 447 -19.39 5.77 0.30
CA PHE A 447 -20.79 5.92 0.67
C PHE A 447 -21.13 4.82 1.66
N GLY A 448 -22.20 4.99 2.43
CA GLY A 448 -22.61 3.97 3.40
C GLY A 448 -23.78 4.42 4.25
N TRP A 449 -23.98 3.71 5.36
CA TRP A 449 -25.03 4.01 6.33
C TRP A 449 -24.44 4.71 7.56
N LEU A 450 -25.18 5.67 8.12
CA LEU A 450 -24.88 6.18 9.46
C LEU A 450 -25.14 5.09 10.52
N PRO A 451 -24.43 5.14 11.66
CA PRO A 451 -24.79 4.35 12.83
C PRO A 451 -26.25 4.58 13.19
N GLY A 452 -27.09 3.54 13.09
CA GLY A 452 -28.55 3.60 13.31
C GLY A 452 -29.41 3.40 12.05
N GLY A 453 -28.83 3.38 10.85
CA GLY A 453 -29.55 2.98 9.61
C GLY A 453 -30.59 3.97 9.09
N GLU A 454 -30.89 5.06 9.81
CA GLU A 454 -31.91 6.03 9.41
C GLU A 454 -31.48 6.95 8.26
N ARG A 455 -30.17 7.08 8.01
CA ARG A 455 -29.62 7.94 6.94
C ARG A 455 -28.41 7.27 6.28
N SER A 456 -28.26 7.48 4.98
CA SER A 456 -27.04 7.18 4.23
C SER A 456 -26.16 8.43 4.09
N VAL A 457 -24.84 8.25 3.98
CA VAL A 457 -23.84 9.31 3.73
C VAL A 457 -23.13 9.07 2.42
#